data_AF-A0A382XW99-F1
#
_entry.id   AF-A0A382XW99-F1
#
_cell.length_a   1.000
_cell.length_b   1.000
_cell.length_c   1.000
_cell.angle_alpha   90.00
_cell.angle_beta   90.00
_cell.angle_gamma   90.00
#
_symmetry.space_group_name_H-M   'P 1'
#
loop_
_entity.id
_entity.type
_entity.pdbx_description
1 polymer ?
#
loop_
_entity_poly.entity_id
_entity_poly.type
_entity_poly.pdbx_seq_one_letter_code
_entity_poly.pdbx_strand_id
1 'polypeptide(L)'
;MKKTIIYIILFFLTFSLVSLLALPVFFDLIFSVFILFIFRNNFTSIIILNFLIAIMVFVINVSFGKNEKHSYFYRAHEKHKTKMARYQENVSDIIFMPHGDIFFMDYGLNEERNLIKEPRMQKFITDSYGIRNDKTKIEDAEIILVGDSFITATGITQKHIPSNVLSEISGKKVASLSYGGLNPAEYEFIINKYLSIIRKDAKIFVFYFSGNDFLQKKKETNNIISNDNSKYIY
;
A
#
# COMPACT_ATOMS: atom_id res chain seq x y z
N MET A 1 -10.64 -49.17 12.12
CA MET A 1 -9.79 -48.15 12.78
C MET A 1 -8.80 -47.48 11.82
N LYS A 2 -7.90 -48.22 11.14
CA LYS A 2 -6.90 -47.62 10.21
C LYS A 2 -7.53 -46.82 9.05
N LYS A 3 -8.57 -47.35 8.39
CA LYS A 3 -9.26 -46.64 7.29
C LYS A 3 -9.94 -45.35 7.74
N THR A 4 -10.63 -45.37 8.88
CA THR A 4 -11.31 -44.17 9.42
C THR A 4 -10.34 -43.02 9.68
N ILE A 5 -9.17 -43.32 10.26
CA ILE A 5 -8.11 -42.33 10.50
C ILE A 5 -7.62 -41.74 9.17
N ILE A 6 -7.44 -42.57 8.14
CA ILE A 6 -7.04 -42.11 6.79
C ILE A 6 -8.07 -41.13 6.21
N TYR A 7 -9.38 -41.41 6.31
CA TYR A 7 -10.41 -40.49 5.82
C TYR A 7 -10.46 -39.17 6.59
N ILE A 8 -10.19 -39.18 7.89
CA ILE A 8 -10.09 -37.95 8.69
C ILE A 8 -8.90 -37.11 8.23
N ILE A 9 -7.74 -37.72 7.99
CA ILE A 9 -6.57 -37.01 7.46
C ILE A 9 -6.86 -36.45 6.07
N LEU A 10 -7.46 -37.25 5.19
CA LEU A 10 -7.85 -36.82 3.85
C LEU A 10 -8.89 -35.70 3.88
N PHE A 11 -9.80 -35.69 4.85
CA PHE A 11 -10.74 -34.58 5.06
C PHE A 11 -10.01 -33.28 5.33
N PHE A 12 -9.11 -33.25 6.32
CA PHE A 12 -8.39 -32.03 6.65
C PHE A 12 -7.48 -31.56 5.52
N LEU A 13 -6.89 -32.49 4.76
CA LEU A 13 -6.13 -32.17 3.56
C LEU A 13 -7.02 -31.53 2.48
N THR A 14 -8.15 -32.16 2.16
CA THR A 14 -9.11 -31.63 1.18
C THR A 14 -9.65 -30.27 1.60
N PHE A 15 -10.04 -30.12 2.85
CA PHE A 15 -10.48 -28.84 3.40
C PHE A 15 -9.41 -27.77 3.25
N SER A 16 -8.17 -28.05 3.66
CA SER A 16 -7.09 -27.08 3.55
C SER A 16 -6.82 -26.67 2.10
N LEU A 17 -6.88 -27.62 1.16
CA LEU A 17 -6.65 -27.34 -0.27
C LEU A 17 -7.82 -26.60 -0.93
N VAL A 18 -9.07 -26.90 -0.55
CA VAL A 18 -10.24 -26.16 -1.04
C VAL A 18 -10.25 -24.73 -0.48
N SER A 19 -9.85 -24.53 0.78
CA SER A 19 -9.72 -23.18 1.36
C SER A 19 -8.68 -22.31 0.66
N LEU A 20 -7.71 -22.88 -0.07
CA LEU A 20 -6.80 -22.10 -0.93
C LEU A 20 -7.53 -21.40 -2.09
N LEU A 21 -8.76 -21.80 -2.40
CA LEU A 21 -9.63 -21.15 -3.38
C LEU A 21 -10.37 -19.92 -2.82
N ALA A 22 -10.15 -19.59 -1.54
CA ALA A 22 -10.70 -18.42 -0.86
C ALA A 22 -12.24 -18.32 -0.88
N LEU A 23 -12.94 -19.47 -0.85
CA LEU A 23 -14.38 -19.50 -0.65
C LEU A 23 -14.71 -19.22 0.83
N PRO A 24 -15.94 -18.81 1.16
CA PRO A 24 -16.38 -18.76 2.55
C PRO A 24 -16.26 -20.14 3.22
N VAL A 25 -15.77 -20.17 4.45
CA VAL A 25 -15.45 -21.40 5.22
C VAL A 25 -16.59 -22.43 5.22
N PHE A 26 -17.84 -21.99 5.24
CA PHE A 26 -19.00 -22.88 5.18
C PHE A 26 -19.07 -23.68 3.86
N PHE A 27 -18.74 -23.05 2.73
CA PHE A 27 -18.67 -23.74 1.45
C PHE A 27 -17.48 -24.72 1.39
N ASP A 28 -16.32 -24.35 1.92
CA ASP A 28 -15.16 -25.25 2.00
C ASP A 28 -15.51 -26.54 2.73
N LEU A 29 -16.24 -26.41 3.84
CA LEU A 29 -16.67 -27.55 4.65
C LEU A 29 -17.68 -28.43 3.90
N ILE A 30 -18.68 -27.83 3.25
CA ILE A 30 -19.65 -28.58 2.42
C ILE A 30 -18.93 -29.34 1.30
N PHE A 31 -18.07 -28.67 0.54
CA PHE A 31 -17.36 -29.29 -0.58
C PHE A 31 -16.46 -30.43 -0.11
N SER A 32 -15.75 -30.25 1.00
CA SER A 32 -14.86 -31.27 1.55
C SER A 32 -15.62 -32.53 1.99
N VAL A 33 -16.78 -32.36 2.66
CA VAL A 33 -17.66 -33.48 3.02
C VAL A 33 -18.23 -34.15 1.77
N PHE A 34 -18.68 -33.36 0.79
CA PHE A 34 -19.27 -33.86 -0.45
C PHE A 34 -18.27 -34.68 -1.28
N ILE A 35 -17.03 -34.20 -1.42
CA ILE A 35 -15.93 -34.90 -2.09
C ILE A 35 -15.67 -36.26 -1.43
N LEU A 36 -15.54 -36.30 -0.10
CA LEU A 36 -15.34 -37.55 0.63
C LEU A 36 -16.52 -38.50 0.48
N PHE A 37 -17.74 -37.97 0.47
CA PHE A 37 -18.95 -38.77 0.33
C PHE A 37 -19.03 -39.45 -1.04
N ILE A 38 -18.72 -38.72 -2.13
CA ILE A 38 -18.68 -39.25 -3.49
C ILE A 38 -17.61 -40.35 -3.61
N PHE A 39 -16.40 -40.08 -3.13
CA PHE A 39 -15.25 -40.98 -3.28
C PHE A 39 -15.06 -41.92 -2.08
N ARG A 40 -16.10 -42.12 -1.25
CA ARG A 40 -16.01 -42.91 -0.02
C ARG A 40 -15.54 -44.34 -0.21
N ASN A 41 -15.73 -44.92 -1.40
CA ASN A 41 -15.32 -46.28 -1.72
C ASN A 41 -13.91 -46.38 -2.35
N ASN A 42 -13.29 -45.25 -2.71
CA ASN A 42 -11.99 -45.22 -3.37
C ASN A 42 -11.12 -44.06 -2.86
N PHE A 43 -10.34 -44.33 -1.81
CA PHE A 43 -9.47 -43.31 -1.22
C PHE A 43 -8.34 -42.85 -2.16
N THR A 44 -7.92 -43.69 -3.12
CA THR A 44 -6.93 -43.32 -4.14
C THR A 44 -7.45 -42.15 -4.99
N SER A 45 -8.75 -42.14 -5.31
CA SER A 45 -9.37 -41.02 -6.03
C SER A 45 -9.30 -39.70 -5.25
N ILE A 46 -9.46 -39.75 -3.92
CA ILE A 46 -9.35 -38.56 -3.06
C ILE A 46 -7.92 -38.02 -3.05
N ILE A 47 -6.93 -38.91 -2.99
CA ILE A 47 -5.50 -38.53 -3.06
C ILE A 47 -5.20 -37.85 -4.40
N ILE A 48 -5.64 -38.45 -5.51
CA ILE A 48 -5.45 -37.89 -6.85
C ILE A 48 -6.13 -36.52 -6.98
N LEU A 49 -7.36 -36.39 -6.49
CA LEU A 49 -8.09 -35.11 -6.54
C LEU A 49 -7.36 -34.01 -5.75
N ASN A 50 -6.90 -34.31 -4.53
CA ASN A 50 -6.12 -33.37 -3.74
C ASN A 50 -4.84 -32.94 -4.47
N PHE A 51 -4.14 -33.89 -5.10
CA PHE A 51 -2.95 -33.59 -5.89
C PHE A 51 -3.27 -32.69 -7.10
N LEU A 52 -4.39 -32.93 -7.79
CA LEU A 52 -4.84 -32.09 -8.91
C LEU A 52 -5.21 -30.67 -8.44
N ILE A 53 -5.91 -30.52 -7.31
CA ILE A 53 -6.22 -29.20 -6.74
C ILE A 53 -4.93 -28.45 -6.40
N ALA A 54 -3.95 -29.13 -5.77
CA ALA A 54 -2.67 -28.52 -5.43
C ALA A 54 -1.90 -28.06 -6.67
N ILE A 55 -1.83 -28.90 -7.73
CA ILE A 55 -1.23 -28.52 -9.01
C ILE A 55 -1.96 -27.33 -9.63
N MET A 56 -3.30 -27.35 -9.65
CA MET A 56 -4.09 -26.26 -10.22
C MET A 56 -3.81 -24.93 -9.51
N VAL A 57 -3.81 -24.91 -8.18
CA VAL A 57 -3.48 -23.71 -7.39
C VAL A 57 -2.06 -23.25 -7.68
N PHE A 58 -1.09 -24.16 -7.75
CA PHE A 58 0.29 -23.83 -8.10
C PHE A 58 0.42 -23.22 -9.50
N VAL A 59 -0.22 -23.83 -10.51
CA VAL A 59 -0.22 -23.33 -11.89
C VAL A 59 -0.88 -21.96 -11.97
N ILE A 60 -2.04 -21.77 -11.33
CA ILE A 60 -2.70 -20.45 -11.29
C ILE A 60 -1.78 -19.41 -10.66
N ASN A 61 -1.13 -19.73 -9.54
CA ASN A 61 -0.24 -18.81 -8.86
C ASN A 61 1.01 -18.48 -9.71
N VAL A 62 1.61 -19.46 -10.39
CA VAL A 62 2.76 -19.22 -11.27
C VAL A 62 2.37 -18.44 -12.53
N SER A 63 1.24 -18.79 -13.16
CA SER A 63 0.77 -18.19 -14.40
C SER A 63 0.19 -16.78 -14.21
N PHE A 64 -0.52 -16.53 -13.10
CA PHE A 64 -1.22 -15.26 -12.86
C PHE A 64 -0.63 -14.44 -11.71
N GLY A 65 0.10 -15.04 -10.77
CA GLY A 65 0.64 -14.36 -9.58
C GLY A 65 1.80 -13.39 -9.86
N LYS A 66 2.22 -13.24 -11.11
CA LYS A 66 3.30 -12.31 -11.52
C LYS A 66 2.83 -11.03 -12.21
N ASN A 67 1.52 -10.80 -12.36
CA ASN A 67 1.03 -9.52 -12.89
C ASN A 67 1.07 -8.42 -11.80
N GLU A 68 2.28 -7.98 -11.43
CA GLU A 68 2.54 -6.80 -10.58
C GLU A 68 1.86 -5.52 -11.11
N LYS A 69 1.38 -5.51 -12.37
CA LYS A 69 0.65 -4.39 -12.98
C LYS A 69 -0.72 -4.11 -12.35
N HIS A 70 -1.31 -5.07 -11.66
CA HIS A 70 -2.55 -4.90 -10.93
C HIS A 70 -2.32 -5.17 -9.44
N SER A 71 -1.42 -4.38 -8.83
CA SER A 71 -1.41 -4.30 -7.37
C SER A 71 -2.79 -3.80 -6.92
N TYR A 72 -3.35 -4.45 -5.89
CA TYR A 72 -4.47 -3.87 -5.16
C TYR A 72 -3.95 -2.57 -4.54
N PHE A 73 -4.33 -1.44 -5.12
CA PHE A 73 -3.99 -0.12 -4.61
C PHE A 73 -5.24 0.54 -4.05
N TYR A 74 -5.07 1.20 -2.93
CA TYR A 74 -6.05 2.05 -2.29
C TYR A 74 -5.84 3.52 -2.68
N ARG A 75 -4.59 3.94 -2.91
CA ARG A 75 -4.22 5.33 -3.28
C ARG A 75 -3.32 5.40 -4.51
N ALA A 76 -3.25 6.58 -5.13
CA ALA A 76 -2.36 6.82 -6.27
C ALA A 76 -0.89 6.73 -5.82
N HIS A 77 -0.64 7.06 -4.55
CA HIS A 77 0.65 6.84 -3.91
C HIS A 77 1.15 5.41 -4.10
N GLU A 78 0.30 4.41 -3.92
CA GLU A 78 0.68 3.00 -4.04
C GLU A 78 0.74 2.57 -5.50
N LYS A 79 -0.25 2.97 -6.32
CA LYS A 79 -0.33 2.63 -7.74
C LYS A 79 0.92 3.03 -8.52
N HIS A 80 1.43 4.24 -8.24
CA HIS A 80 2.54 4.82 -9.00
C HIS A 80 3.89 4.74 -8.27
N LYS A 81 3.96 4.08 -7.10
CA LYS A 81 5.24 3.87 -6.40
C LYS A 81 6.11 2.88 -7.17
N THR A 82 7.37 3.26 -7.33
CA THR A 82 8.43 2.40 -7.88
C THR A 82 9.11 1.61 -6.78
N LYS A 83 9.89 0.59 -7.15
CA LYS A 83 10.70 -0.21 -6.21
C LYS A 83 11.72 0.62 -5.42
N MET A 84 12.07 1.82 -5.91
CA MET A 84 12.97 2.77 -5.24
C MET A 84 12.24 3.75 -4.30
N ALA A 85 10.99 3.46 -3.92
CA ALA A 85 10.15 4.31 -3.08
C ALA A 85 9.87 5.74 -3.62
N ARG A 86 10.06 5.97 -4.92
CA ARG A 86 9.70 7.20 -5.64
C ARG A 86 8.49 6.96 -6.53
N TYR A 87 7.86 8.01 -7.08
CA TYR A 87 6.83 7.80 -8.10
C TYR A 87 7.41 7.64 -9.49
N GLN A 88 6.63 7.02 -10.37
CA GLN A 88 6.83 7.08 -11.81
C GLN A 88 6.87 8.54 -12.29
N GLU A 89 7.75 8.81 -13.24
CA GLU A 89 7.91 10.14 -13.85
C GLU A 89 6.77 10.41 -14.86
N ASN A 90 6.37 11.68 -14.98
CA ASN A 90 5.40 12.16 -15.97
C ASN A 90 4.04 11.44 -15.93
N VAL A 91 3.58 11.05 -14.74
CA VAL A 91 2.25 10.48 -14.56
C VAL A 91 1.22 11.60 -14.65
N SER A 92 0.13 11.33 -15.36
CA SER A 92 -1.10 12.11 -15.27
C SER A 92 -2.26 11.12 -15.28
N ASP A 93 -2.80 10.87 -14.08
CA ASP A 93 -3.83 9.86 -13.89
C ASP A 93 -4.95 10.41 -13.00
N ILE A 94 -6.13 9.83 -13.18
CA ILE A 94 -7.28 10.06 -12.31
C ILE A 94 -7.68 8.71 -11.77
N ILE A 95 -7.47 8.51 -10.48
CA ILE A 95 -7.88 7.29 -9.81
C ILE A 95 -9.14 7.52 -8.99
N PHE A 96 -9.92 6.45 -8.87
CA PHE A 96 -11.00 6.37 -7.92
C PHE A 96 -10.44 5.75 -6.64
N MET A 97 -10.40 6.52 -5.56
CA MET A 97 -9.95 5.98 -4.27
C MET A 97 -11.15 5.36 -3.55
N PRO A 98 -11.13 4.04 -3.26
CA PRO A 98 -12.19 3.41 -2.49
C PRO A 98 -12.24 3.94 -1.04
N HIS A 99 -13.38 3.75 -0.38
CA HIS A 99 -13.58 4.11 1.03
C HIS A 99 -12.82 3.18 1.96
N GLY A 100 -12.44 3.68 3.13
CA GLY A 100 -11.86 2.83 4.16
C GLY A 100 -11.34 3.66 5.32
N ASP A 101 -10.23 4.35 5.11
CA ASP A 101 -9.41 4.81 6.24
C ASP A 101 -10.11 5.80 7.16
N ILE A 102 -10.75 6.86 6.64
CA ILE A 102 -11.41 7.84 7.51
C ILE A 102 -12.69 7.24 8.12
N PHE A 103 -13.42 6.44 7.35
CA PHE A 103 -14.61 5.73 7.83
C PHE A 103 -14.28 4.66 8.88
N PHE A 104 -13.09 4.05 8.81
CA PHE A 104 -12.59 3.04 9.74
C PHE A 104 -11.91 3.66 10.95
N MET A 105 -11.25 4.81 10.80
CA MET A 105 -10.64 5.56 11.91
C MET A 105 -11.66 6.39 12.70
N ASP A 106 -12.78 6.79 12.09
CA ASP A 106 -13.92 7.37 12.80
C ASP A 106 -14.68 6.26 13.53
N TYR A 107 -14.16 5.89 14.71
CA TYR A 107 -14.68 4.88 15.64
C TYR A 107 -16.05 5.27 16.26
N GLY A 108 -16.86 6.08 15.59
CA GLY A 108 -18.28 6.26 15.87
C GLY A 108 -18.62 7.45 16.76
N LEU A 109 -18.17 8.66 16.42
CA LEU A 109 -18.55 9.87 17.18
C LEU A 109 -19.34 10.92 16.38
N ASN A 110 -19.70 10.66 15.11
CA ASN A 110 -20.51 11.61 14.35
C ASN A 110 -21.63 10.95 13.53
N GLU A 111 -22.86 11.47 13.65
CA GLU A 111 -24.04 11.03 12.88
C GLU A 111 -23.87 11.29 11.37
N GLU A 112 -22.96 12.19 11.01
CA GLU A 112 -22.64 12.58 9.64
C GLU A 112 -21.66 11.64 8.91
N ARG A 113 -21.21 10.52 9.50
CA ARG A 113 -20.18 9.65 8.89
C ARG A 113 -20.53 9.13 7.49
N ASN A 114 -21.82 9.01 7.19
CA ASN A 114 -22.31 8.62 5.86
C ASN A 114 -21.99 9.67 4.78
N LEU A 115 -21.81 10.95 5.16
CA LEU A 115 -21.36 12.02 4.27
C LEU A 115 -19.89 11.86 3.84
N ILE A 116 -19.10 11.09 4.61
CA ILE A 116 -17.66 10.84 4.34
C ILE A 116 -17.47 9.65 3.37
N LYS A 117 -18.55 8.94 3.02
CA LYS A 117 -18.55 7.76 2.13
C LYS A 117 -18.58 8.11 0.63
N GLU A 118 -18.27 9.34 0.23
CA GLU A 118 -18.30 9.69 -1.18
C GLU A 118 -17.00 9.34 -1.89
N PRO A 119 -17.03 8.49 -2.93
CA PRO A 119 -15.82 8.09 -3.61
C PRO A 119 -15.08 9.30 -4.14
N ARG A 120 -13.80 9.39 -3.80
CA ARG A 120 -13.01 10.55 -4.16
C ARG A 120 -12.17 10.26 -5.38
N MET A 121 -12.36 11.11 -6.38
CA MET A 121 -11.50 11.15 -7.55
C MET A 121 -10.21 11.86 -7.18
N GLN A 122 -9.10 11.14 -7.22
CA GLN A 122 -7.77 11.70 -7.01
C GLN A 122 -7.10 11.89 -8.38
N LYS A 123 -7.13 13.13 -8.87
CA LYS A 123 -6.16 13.55 -9.89
C LYS A 123 -4.74 13.49 -9.30
N PHE A 124 -3.84 12.76 -9.93
CA PHE A 124 -2.46 12.55 -9.51
C PHE A 124 -1.53 12.86 -10.68
N ILE A 125 -0.65 13.84 -10.48
CA ILE A 125 0.33 14.25 -11.49
C ILE A 125 1.72 14.18 -10.88
N THR A 126 2.69 13.71 -11.67
CA THR A 126 4.12 13.83 -11.35
C THR A 126 4.87 14.52 -12.49
N ASP A 127 5.94 15.22 -12.14
CA ASP A 127 6.88 15.81 -13.08
C ASP A 127 7.87 14.78 -13.63
N SER A 128 8.83 15.25 -14.42
CA SER A 128 9.93 14.45 -14.98
C SER A 128 10.89 13.88 -13.94
N TYR A 129 10.74 14.25 -12.66
CA TYR A 129 11.53 13.72 -11.56
C TYR A 129 10.73 12.74 -10.69
N GLY A 130 9.47 12.47 -11.04
CA GLY A 130 8.58 11.62 -10.25
C GLY A 130 8.08 12.32 -8.99
N ILE A 131 8.12 13.64 -8.93
CA ILE A 131 7.64 14.44 -7.79
C ILE A 131 6.29 15.06 -8.15
N ARG A 132 5.40 15.24 -7.18
CA ARG A 132 4.02 15.69 -7.43
C ARG A 132 3.91 17.19 -7.74
N ASN A 133 4.53 17.62 -8.83
CA ASN A 133 4.45 18.98 -9.36
C ASN A 133 3.70 18.98 -10.69
N ASP A 134 2.72 19.88 -10.86
CA ASP A 134 1.96 20.06 -12.11
C ASP A 134 2.02 21.49 -12.64
N LYS A 135 2.01 22.50 -11.76
CA LYS A 135 1.98 23.92 -12.17
C LYS A 135 3.37 24.56 -12.25
N THR A 136 4.26 24.22 -11.31
CA THR A 136 5.57 24.87 -11.15
C THR A 136 6.66 23.81 -11.20
N LYS A 137 7.64 24.03 -12.08
CA LYS A 137 8.86 23.22 -12.14
C LYS A 137 9.80 23.62 -11.01
N ILE A 138 10.65 22.69 -10.57
CA ILE A 138 11.60 22.91 -9.46
C ILE A 138 12.56 24.06 -9.80
N GLU A 139 12.96 24.16 -11.06
CA GLU A 139 13.89 25.14 -11.60
C GLU A 139 13.33 26.56 -11.58
N ASP A 140 12.01 26.69 -11.69
CA ASP A 140 11.30 27.97 -11.73
C ASP A 140 10.75 28.38 -10.35
N ALA A 141 10.91 27.54 -9.34
CA ALA A 141 10.26 27.72 -8.04
C ALA A 141 10.87 28.90 -7.26
N GLU A 142 10.01 29.75 -6.70
CA GLU A 142 10.39 30.73 -5.69
C GLU A 142 10.44 30.11 -4.30
N ILE A 143 9.57 29.11 -4.07
CA ILE A 143 9.44 28.39 -2.81
C ILE A 143 9.49 26.88 -3.10
N ILE A 144 10.29 26.15 -2.34
CA ILE A 144 10.37 24.69 -2.38
C ILE A 144 9.92 24.14 -1.02
N LEU A 145 8.92 23.27 -1.04
CA LEU A 145 8.44 22.55 0.13
C LEU A 145 9.08 21.18 0.20
N VAL A 146 9.71 20.87 1.33
CA VAL A 146 10.37 19.58 1.61
C VAL A 146 9.74 18.97 2.85
N GLY A 147 9.46 17.68 2.81
CA GLY A 147 8.94 16.92 3.94
C GLY A 147 8.57 15.52 3.50
N ASP A 148 7.66 14.92 4.25
CA ASP A 148 7.23 13.55 4.08
C ASP A 148 5.88 13.44 3.33
N SER A 149 5.11 12.41 3.70
CA SER A 149 3.75 12.16 3.23
C SER A 149 2.78 13.34 3.40
N PHE A 150 3.00 14.28 4.33
CA PHE A 150 2.17 15.47 4.50
C PHE A 150 2.42 16.50 3.41
N ILE A 151 3.69 16.73 3.04
CA ILE A 151 4.02 17.62 1.92
C ILE A 151 3.67 16.98 0.58
N THR A 152 3.93 15.68 0.43
CA THR A 152 3.50 14.92 -0.76
C THR A 152 1.97 14.79 -0.89
N ALA A 153 1.26 14.88 0.24
CA ALA A 153 -0.18 14.76 0.36
C ALA A 153 -0.74 13.50 -0.34
N THR A 154 -0.25 12.32 0.09
CA THR A 154 -0.43 11.01 -0.59
C THR A 154 -1.88 10.60 -0.86
N GLY A 155 -2.85 11.13 -0.10
CA GLY A 155 -4.28 10.91 -0.31
C GLY A 155 -5.04 12.09 -0.92
N ILE A 156 -4.39 13.19 -1.30
CA ILE A 156 -5.09 14.41 -1.74
C ILE A 156 -4.99 14.56 -3.26
N THR A 157 -6.07 15.06 -3.89
CA THR A 157 -6.06 15.38 -5.32
C THR A 157 -5.09 16.53 -5.61
N GLN A 158 -4.48 16.52 -6.80
CA GLN A 158 -3.46 17.47 -7.22
C GLN A 158 -3.80 18.93 -6.90
N LYS A 159 -5.07 19.35 -7.08
CA LYS A 159 -5.51 20.72 -6.78
C LYS A 159 -5.21 21.16 -5.35
N HIS A 160 -5.31 20.25 -4.39
CA HIS A 160 -5.30 20.55 -2.95
C HIS A 160 -4.01 20.12 -2.24
N ILE A 161 -2.94 19.80 -2.98
CA ILE A 161 -1.64 19.54 -2.36
C ILE A 161 -1.02 20.85 -1.84
N PRO A 162 -0.15 20.80 -0.81
CA PRO A 162 0.41 22.00 -0.18
C PRO A 162 1.08 22.98 -1.15
N SER A 163 1.84 22.51 -2.14
CA SER A 163 2.50 23.39 -3.11
C SER A 163 1.48 24.18 -3.94
N ASN A 164 0.41 23.53 -4.40
CA ASN A 164 -0.62 24.18 -5.20
C ASN A 164 -1.47 25.16 -4.40
N VAL A 165 -1.85 24.79 -3.16
CA VAL A 165 -2.58 25.68 -2.26
C VAL A 165 -1.73 26.89 -1.90
N LEU A 166 -0.46 26.69 -1.53
CA LEU A 166 0.44 27.78 -1.18
C LEU A 166 0.69 28.71 -2.38
N SER A 167 0.86 28.14 -3.58
CA SER A 167 1.00 28.93 -4.81
C SER A 167 -0.22 29.81 -5.07
N GLU A 168 -1.42 29.28 -4.86
CA GLU A 168 -2.68 30.01 -5.03
C GLU A 168 -2.81 31.17 -4.03
N ILE A 169 -2.59 30.93 -2.74
CA ILE A 169 -2.78 31.96 -1.71
C ILE A 169 -1.67 33.03 -1.70
N SER A 170 -0.45 32.68 -2.13
CA SER A 170 0.70 33.60 -2.08
C SER A 170 0.98 34.30 -3.41
N GLY A 171 0.42 33.80 -4.53
CA GLY A 171 0.79 34.23 -5.88
C GLY A 171 2.22 33.85 -6.29
N LYS A 172 2.90 33.00 -5.51
CA LYS A 172 4.28 32.57 -5.76
C LYS A 172 4.34 31.28 -6.55
N LYS A 173 5.44 31.07 -7.27
CA LYS A 173 5.78 29.77 -7.87
C LYS A 173 6.26 28.81 -6.79
N VAL A 174 5.48 27.77 -6.49
CA VAL A 174 5.78 26.82 -5.42
C VAL A 174 5.89 25.41 -6.00
N ALA A 175 7.02 24.74 -5.73
CA ALA A 175 7.22 23.33 -6.03
C ALA A 175 7.38 22.52 -4.74
N SER A 176 7.14 21.21 -4.84
CA SER A 176 7.48 20.24 -3.82
C SER A 176 8.74 19.48 -4.21
N LEU A 177 9.50 19.07 -3.20
CA LEU A 177 10.62 18.15 -3.31
C LEU A 177 10.46 17.08 -2.23
N SER A 178 9.44 16.22 -2.36
CA SER A 178 9.02 15.30 -1.30
C SER A 178 8.45 13.99 -1.84
N TYR A 179 8.69 12.89 -1.11
CA TYR A 179 8.07 11.59 -1.31
C TYR A 179 7.38 11.13 -0.01
N GLY A 180 6.41 10.22 -0.14
CA GLY A 180 5.74 9.66 1.03
C GLY A 180 6.67 8.81 1.88
N GLY A 181 6.77 9.13 3.17
CA GLY A 181 7.53 8.37 4.17
C GLY A 181 9.01 8.73 4.29
N LEU A 182 9.44 9.87 3.71
CA LEU A 182 10.80 10.37 3.90
C LEU A 182 11.07 10.73 5.37
N ASN A 183 12.35 10.68 5.77
CA ASN A 183 12.84 11.11 7.08
C ASN A 183 13.86 12.28 6.95
N PRO A 184 14.33 12.89 8.06
CA PRO A 184 15.20 14.06 8.03
C PRO A 184 16.48 13.91 7.19
N ALA A 185 17.15 12.76 7.28
CA ALA A 185 18.36 12.51 6.49
C ALA A 185 18.04 12.43 4.99
N GLU A 186 16.85 11.95 4.64
CA GLU A 186 16.40 11.88 3.25
C GLU A 186 15.93 13.25 2.73
N TYR A 187 15.43 14.14 3.58
CA TYR A 187 15.17 15.55 3.22
C TYR A 187 16.46 16.23 2.77
N GLU A 188 17.54 16.07 3.54
CA GLU A 188 18.85 16.64 3.18
C GLU A 188 19.37 16.02 1.87
N PHE A 189 19.29 14.69 1.75
CA PHE A 189 19.71 13.99 0.53
C PHE A 189 18.98 14.49 -0.72
N ILE A 190 17.65 14.63 -0.65
CA ILE A 190 16.88 15.07 -1.81
C ILE A 190 17.16 16.53 -2.16
N ILE A 191 17.30 17.42 -1.17
CA ILE A 191 17.71 18.82 -1.40
C ILE A 191 19.05 18.85 -2.12
N ASN A 192 20.06 18.13 -1.61
CA ASN A 192 21.40 18.08 -2.19
C ASN A 192 21.39 17.51 -3.62
N LYS A 193 20.59 16.48 -3.88
CA LYS A 193 20.46 15.86 -5.20
C LYS A 193 19.98 16.85 -6.27
N TYR A 194 19.07 17.76 -5.92
CA TYR A 194 18.48 18.72 -6.86
C TYR A 194 19.04 20.13 -6.72
N LEU A 195 20.01 20.36 -5.83
CA LEU A 195 20.54 21.68 -5.51
C LEU A 195 21.06 22.44 -6.75
N SER A 196 21.60 21.74 -7.73
CA SER A 196 22.14 22.33 -8.97
C SER A 196 21.07 22.92 -9.89
N ILE A 197 19.83 22.42 -9.81
CA ILE A 197 18.71 22.90 -10.63
C ILE A 197 17.81 23.87 -9.87
N ILE A 198 17.91 23.91 -8.54
CA ILE A 198 17.16 24.84 -7.70
C ILE A 198 17.64 26.27 -7.96
N ARG A 199 16.69 27.16 -8.19
CA ARG A 199 16.95 28.60 -8.35
C ARG A 199 17.70 29.15 -7.12
N LYS A 200 18.79 29.91 -7.34
CA LYS A 200 19.71 30.35 -6.26
C LYS A 200 19.05 31.17 -5.15
N ASP A 201 17.98 31.91 -5.46
CA ASP A 201 17.22 32.72 -4.52
C ASP A 201 15.91 32.06 -4.07
N ALA A 202 15.68 30.78 -4.40
CA ALA A 202 14.55 30.02 -3.88
C ALA A 202 14.61 29.88 -2.35
N LYS A 203 13.44 29.91 -1.71
CA LYS A 203 13.31 29.62 -0.28
C LYS A 203 12.89 28.17 -0.09
N ILE A 204 13.74 27.40 0.59
CA ILE A 204 13.45 26.00 0.92
C ILE A 204 12.86 25.96 2.33
N PHE A 205 11.63 25.46 2.45
CA PHE A 205 10.98 25.22 3.74
C PHE A 205 10.93 23.71 3.99
N VAL A 206 11.58 23.27 5.06
CA VAL A 206 11.60 21.88 5.49
C VAL A 206 10.58 21.71 6.62
N PHE A 207 9.62 20.81 6.41
CA PHE A 207 8.55 20.52 7.35
C PHE A 207 8.86 19.22 8.05
N TYR A 208 9.00 19.30 9.37
CA TYR A 208 9.21 18.15 10.22
C TYR A 208 7.87 17.66 10.77
N PHE A 209 7.63 16.37 10.69
CA PHE A 209 6.47 15.70 11.28
C PHE A 209 6.91 14.71 12.35
N SER A 210 6.30 14.81 13.52
CA SER A 210 6.81 14.09 14.69
C SER A 210 6.70 12.57 14.62
N GLY A 211 5.84 12.04 13.75
CA GLY A 211 5.60 10.60 13.64
C GLY A 211 6.80 9.83 13.12
N ASN A 212 7.36 10.22 11.97
CA ASN A 212 8.50 9.56 11.32
C ASN A 212 9.85 10.23 11.61
N ASP A 213 9.88 11.54 11.90
CA ASP A 213 11.15 12.27 11.96
C ASP A 213 11.87 12.14 13.30
N PHE A 214 11.12 11.95 14.38
CA PHE A 214 11.67 11.79 15.73
C PHE A 214 11.61 10.34 16.23
N LEU A 215 11.40 9.37 15.34
CA LEU A 215 11.58 7.97 15.69
C LEU A 215 13.00 7.82 16.22
N GLN A 216 13.13 7.58 17.53
CA GLN A 216 14.43 7.27 18.13
C GLN A 216 14.98 6.10 17.33
N LYS A 217 16.14 6.29 16.69
CA LYS A 217 17.03 5.18 16.43
C LYS A 217 17.19 4.50 17.78
N LYS A 218 16.53 3.35 17.99
CA LYS A 218 16.90 2.46 19.09
C LYS A 218 18.41 2.38 18.97
N LYS A 219 19.12 2.89 19.97
CA LYS A 219 20.56 2.66 20.08
C LYS A 219 20.71 1.16 19.82
N GLU A 220 21.62 0.79 18.93
CA GLU A 220 22.15 -0.57 18.91
C GLU A 220 22.86 -0.78 20.24
N THR A 221 22.06 -0.95 21.30
CA THR A 221 22.53 -1.44 22.59
C THR A 221 22.66 -2.93 22.40
N ASN A 222 23.90 -3.32 22.12
CA ASN A 222 24.49 -4.61 22.39
C ASN A 222 23.58 -5.59 23.16
N ASN A 223 23.33 -6.74 22.54
CA ASN A 223 23.09 -8.05 23.20
C ASN A 223 22.44 -8.00 24.58
N ILE A 224 21.12 -7.77 24.67
CA ILE A 224 20.33 -8.39 25.72
C ILE A 224 19.02 -8.87 25.09
N ILE A 225 18.86 -10.19 25.10
CA ILE A 225 17.61 -10.89 24.80
C ILE A 225 16.53 -10.28 25.69
N SER A 226 15.65 -9.48 25.09
CA SER A 226 14.37 -9.13 25.70
C SER A 226 13.28 -9.71 24.82
N ASN A 227 12.81 -10.88 25.23
CA ASN A 227 11.45 -11.30 24.96
C ASN A 227 10.53 -10.22 25.50
N ASP A 228 9.99 -9.35 24.66
CA ASP A 228 8.68 -8.81 24.97
C ASP A 228 7.87 -8.44 23.72
N ASN A 229 6.61 -8.83 23.82
CA ASN A 229 5.53 -8.66 22.88
C ASN A 229 5.20 -7.18 22.70
N SER A 230 5.18 -6.69 21.46
CA SER A 230 4.23 -5.64 21.09
C SER A 230 3.81 -5.83 19.64
N LYS A 231 2.80 -6.68 19.51
CA LYS A 231 2.03 -6.91 18.31
C LYS A 231 1.05 -5.74 18.14
N TYR A 232 1.55 -4.61 17.63
CA TYR A 232 0.69 -3.58 17.04
C TYR A 232 1.37 -3.07 15.77
N ILE A 233 0.84 -3.56 14.65
CA ILE A 233 1.10 -3.05 13.31
C ILE A 233 0.01 -2.00 13.08
N TYR A 234 0.42 -0.74 12.94
CA TYR A 234 -0.29 0.23 12.10
C TYR A 234 0.40 0.25 10.74
#